data_AF-A0A2W8II11-F1
#
_entry.id   AF-A0A2W8II11-F1
#
_cell.length_a   1.000
_cell.length_b   1.000
_cell.length_c   1.000
_cell.angle_alpha   90.00
_cell.angle_beta   90.00
_cell.angle_gamma   90.00
#
_symmetry.space_group_name_H-M   'P 1'
#
loop_
_entity.id
_entity.type
_entity.pdbx_description
1 polymer ?
#
loop_
_entity_poly.entity_id
_entity_poly.type
_entity_poly.pdbx_seq_one_letter_code
_entity_poly.pdbx_strand_id
1 'polypeptide(L)' 'KTWIGDSKPFTDIKHYILILKRENGVTWLDNFGETDDEKK' A
#
# COMPACT_ATOMS: atom_id res chain seq x y z
N LYS A 1 3.34 19.76 22.59
CA LYS A 1 3.26 18.79 21.47
C LYS A 1 4.23 19.28 20.41
N THR A 2 5.45 18.77 20.37
CA THR A 2 6.43 19.16 19.36
C THR A 2 6.14 18.35 18.11
N TRP A 3 5.52 18.98 17.12
CA TRP A 3 5.29 18.36 15.82
C TRP A 3 6.62 18.37 15.07
N ILE A 4 7.21 17.21 14.80
CA ILE A 4 8.46 17.08 14.04
C ILE A 4 8.07 16.90 12.58
N GLY A 5 8.20 17.96 11.78
CA GLY A 5 8.00 17.92 10.33
C GLY A 5 7.35 19.19 9.77
N ASP A 6 7.67 19.51 8.52
CA ASP A 6 7.28 20.74 7.79
C ASP A 6 5.76 20.85 7.51
N SER A 7 4.94 19.92 8.00
CA SER A 7 3.48 19.83 7.79
C SER A 7 3.04 19.87 6.31
N LYS A 8 3.98 19.76 5.37
CA LYS A 8 3.71 19.62 3.96
C LYS A 8 3.11 18.24 3.71
N PRO A 9 2.08 18.11 2.86
CA PRO A 9 1.62 16.80 2.42
C PRO A 9 2.81 16.07 1.79
N PHE A 10 2.97 14.79 2.12
CA PHE A 10 3.92 13.95 1.40
C PHE A 10 3.53 13.97 -0.09
N THR A 11 4.44 14.43 -0.93
CA THR A 11 4.24 14.43 -2.40
C THR A 11 4.24 13.01 -2.94
N ASP A 12 4.90 12.10 -2.23
CA ASP A 12 5.08 10.72 -2.63
C ASP A 12 3.95 9.89 -2.02
N ILE A 13 2.86 9.72 -2.78
CA ILE A 13 1.82 8.77 -2.43
C ILE A 13 2.35 7.37 -2.79
N LYS A 14 2.66 6.58 -1.77
CA LYS A 14 3.05 5.18 -1.94
C LYS A 14 1.83 4.36 -2.36
N HIS A 15 1.91 3.67 -3.50
CA HIS A 15 0.89 2.72 -3.90
C HIS A 15 1.26 1.33 -3.38
N TYR A 16 0.26 0.56 -2.98
CA TYR A 16 0.45 -0.81 -2.51
C TYR A 16 -0.52 -1.72 -3.24
N ILE A 17 -0.06 -2.91 -3.56
CA ILE A 17 -0.91 -3.99 -4.05
C ILE A 17 -1.20 -4.98 -2.93
N LEU A 18 -2.46 -5.37 -2.82
CA LEU A 18 -2.93 -6.45 -1.96
C LEU A 18 -3.60 -7.51 -2.83
N ILE A 19 -2.97 -8.67 -2.95
CA ILE A 19 -3.51 -9.82 -3.66
C ILE A 19 -3.91 -10.88 -2.65
N LEU A 20 -5.20 -11.19 -2.62
CA LEU A 20 -5.75 -12.29 -1.87
C LEU A 20 -6.14 -13.40 -2.84
N LYS A 21 -5.74 -14.63 -2.53
CA LYS A 21 -6.21 -15.82 -3.24
C LYS A 21 -7.20 -16.57 -2.37
N ARG A 22 -8.18 -17.17 -3.03
CA ARG A 22 -9.20 -18.00 -2.39
C ARG A 22 -9.33 -19.31 -3.14
N GLU A 23 -9.22 -20.42 -2.42
CA GLU A 23 -9.43 -21.76 -2.95
C GLU A 23 -10.08 -22.64 -1.89
N ASN A 24 -11.09 -23.42 -2.28
CA ASN A 24 -11.79 -24.36 -1.38
C ASN A 24 -12.27 -23.73 -0.06
N GLY A 25 -12.70 -22.47 -0.12
CA GLY A 25 -13.19 -21.74 1.05
C GLY A 25 -12.10 -21.16 1.96
N VAL A 26 -10.82 -21.48 1.71
CA VAL A 26 -9.67 -20.89 2.41
C VAL A 26 -9.19 -19.67 1.65
N THR A 27 -8.93 -18.59 2.37
CA THR A 27 -8.33 -17.36 1.82
C THR A 27 -6.93 -17.18 2.40
N TRP A 28 -5.96 -16.87 1.55
CA TRP A 28 -4.61 -16.53 1.98
C TRP A 28 -4.08 -15.28 1.28
N LEU A 29 -3.12 -14.66 1.94
CA LEU A 29 -2.34 -13.57 1.38
C LEU A 29 -1.39 -14.15 0.33
N ASP A 30 -1.54 -13.69 -0.91
CA ASP A 30 -0.68 -14.10 -2.02
C ASP A 30 0.43 -13.08 -2.28
N ASN A 31 0.10 -11.79 -2.22
CA ASN A 31 1.09 -10.72 -2.35
C ASN A 31 0.66 -9.50 -1.55
N PHE A 32 1.61 -8.91 -0.84
CA PHE A 32 1.50 -7.55 -0.30
C PHE A 32 2.82 -6.84 -0.54
N GLY A 33 2.79 -5.72 -1.25
CA GLY A 33 3.99 -4.99 -1.61
C GLY A 33 3.70 -3.58 -2.09
N GLU A 34 4.70 -2.71 -1.95
CA GLU A 34 4.70 -1.39 -2.58
C GLU A 34 4.77 -1.58 -4.10
N THR A 35 4.04 -0.75 -4.83
CA THR A 35 4.00 -0.76 -6.30
C THR A 35 4.12 0.67 -6.82
N ASP A 36 4.75 0.83 -7.97
CA ASP A 36 4.90 2.11 -8.64
C ASP A 36 3.82 2.24 -9.75
N ASP A 37 2.54 2.13 -9.39
CA ASP A 37 1.43 2.22 -10.37
C ASP A 37 0.92 3.67 -10.51
N GLU A 38 1.83 4.63 -10.66
CA GLU A 38 1.51 6.02 -11.04
C GLU A 38 1.07 6.16 -12.51
N LYS A 39 1.09 5.06 -13.30
CA LYS A 39 0.84 5.08 -14.75
C LYS A 39 -0.07 3.92 -15.19
N LYS A 40 -1.36 4.07 -14.96
CA LYS A 40 -2.39 3.41 -15.76
C LYS A 40 -3.44 4.40 -16.23
#